data_AF-A0A534UQ19-F1
#
_entry.id   AF-A0A534UQ19-F1
#
_cell.length_a   1.000
_cell.length_b   1.000
_cell.length_c   1.000
_cell.angle_alpha   90.00
_cell.angle_beta   90.00
_cell.angle_gamma   90.00
#
_symmetry.space_group_name_H-M   'P 1'
#
loop_
_entity.id
_entity.type
_entity.pdbx_description
1 polymer ?
#
loop_
_entity_poly.entity_id
_entity_poly.type
_entity_poly.pdbx_seq_one_letter_code
_entity_poly.pdbx_strand_id
1 'polypeptide(L)' 'MNLMLAVLIAFTALAACDSPETQRTRGGGPGADVGNRGKVVEMHEGSQPFWKTPQIISAKHPPLEPARQADEMSRR' A
#
# COMPACT_ATOMS: atom_id res chain seq x y z
N MET A 1 -33.09 19.91 -23.03
CA MET A 1 -32.30 18.73 -22.63
C MET A 1 -30.80 19.05 -22.54
N ASN A 2 -30.21 19.73 -23.53
CA ASN A 2 -28.76 20.04 -23.55
C ASN A 2 -28.26 20.95 -22.42
N LEU A 3 -29.02 21.98 -22.03
CA LEU A 3 -28.58 22.90 -20.96
C LEU A 3 -28.51 22.20 -19.60
N MET A 4 -29.49 21.36 -19.27
CA MET A 4 -29.53 20.64 -18.00
C MET A 4 -28.39 19.61 -17.90
N LEU A 5 -28.06 18.95 -19.00
CA LEU A 5 -26.93 18.05 -19.09
C LEU A 5 -25.59 18.80 -18.94
N ALA A 6 -25.44 19.96 -19.57
CA ALA A 6 -24.26 20.80 -19.44
C ALA A 6 -24.05 21.29 -17.99
N VAL A 7 -25.15 21.69 -17.32
CA VAL A 7 -25.13 22.09 -15.91
C VAL A 7 -24.70 20.92 -15.02
N LEU A 8 -25.24 19.72 -15.24
CA LEU A 8 -24.89 18.53 -14.47
C LEU A 8 -23.41 18.15 -14.62
N ILE A 9 -22.87 18.24 -15.84
CA ILE A 9 -21.45 17.97 -16.12
C ILE A 9 -20.57 19.01 -15.42
N ALA A 10 -20.93 20.29 -15.47
CA ALA A 10 -20.18 21.34 -14.79
C ALA A 10 -20.12 21.14 -13.28
N PHE A 11 -21.26 20.79 -12.65
CA PHE A 11 -21.32 20.54 -11.21
C PHE A 11 -20.53 19.30 -10.78
N THR A 12 -20.58 18.21 -11.56
CA THR A 12 -19.83 16.98 -11.25
C THR A 12 -18.33 17.15 -11.42
N ALA A 13 -17.88 17.93 -12.42
CA ALA A 13 -16.48 18.29 -12.58
C ALA A 13 -15.93 19.14 -11.42
N LEU A 14 -16.73 20.06 -10.89
CA LEU A 14 -16.36 20.91 -9.74
C LEU A 14 -16.32 20.11 -8.43
N ALA A 15 -17.24 19.16 -8.24
CA ALA A 15 -17.28 18.32 -7.05
C ALA A 15 -16.13 17.29 -6.97
N ALA A 16 -15.54 16.91 -8.11
CA ALA A 16 -14.42 15.98 -8.16
C ALA A 16 -13.10 16.56 -7.58
N CYS A 17 -13.00 17.90 -7.48
CA CYS A 17 -11.82 18.56 -6.93
C CYS A 17 -11.66 18.34 -5.40
N ASP A 18 -12.74 18.04 -4.68
CA ASP A 18 -12.72 17.80 -3.23
C ASP A 18 -12.84 16.31 -2.89
N SER A 19 -12.17 15.46 -3.68
CA SER A 19 -12.07 14.06 -3.33
C SER A 19 -11.19 13.89 -2.09
N PRO A 20 -11.50 12.94 -1.18
CA PRO A 20 -10.63 12.62 -0.05
C PRO A 20 -9.18 12.31 -0.46
N GLU A 21 -8.99 11.81 -1.69
CA GLU A 21 -7.67 11.53 -2.25
C GLU A 21 -6.89 12.81 -2.60
N THR A 22 -7.56 13.90 -2.98
CA THR A 22 -6.92 15.20 -3.25
C THR A 22 -6.37 15.82 -1.96
N GLN A 23 -7.07 15.62 -0.84
CA GLN A 23 -6.67 16.10 0.48
C GLN A 23 -5.58 15.21 1.12
N ARG A 24 -5.24 14.07 0.49
CA ARG A 24 -4.27 13.12 1.04
C ARG A 24 -2.86 13.65 0.84
N THR A 25 -2.31 14.23 1.90
CA THR A 25 -0.89 14.58 1.93
C THR A 25 -0.07 13.29 1.97
N ARG A 26 0.85 13.13 1.00
CA ARG A 26 1.95 12.18 1.19
C ARG A 26 2.73 12.70 2.39
N GLY A 27 2.93 11.87 3.42
CA GLY A 27 3.66 12.27 4.61
C GLY A 27 4.99 12.91 4.17
N GLY A 28 5.21 14.17 4.51
CA GLY A 28 6.19 15.08 3.88
C GLY A 28 7.68 14.71 4.04
N GLY A 29 7.95 13.45 4.37
CA GLY A 29 9.29 12.88 4.32
C GLY A 29 9.71 12.50 2.90
N PRO A 30 10.94 11.96 2.75
CA PRO A 30 11.57 11.81 1.43
C PRO A 30 11.00 10.69 0.54
N GLY A 31 9.74 10.27 0.76
CA GLY A 31 9.05 9.27 -0.03
C GLY A 31 9.47 7.82 0.26
N ALA A 32 9.08 6.89 -0.60
CA ALA A 32 9.43 5.48 -0.50
C ALA A 32 10.62 5.10 -1.41
N ASP A 33 11.44 6.10 -1.78
CA ASP A 33 12.56 5.91 -2.70
C ASP A 33 13.66 5.02 -2.08
N VAL A 34 14.34 4.25 -2.93
CA VAL A 34 15.44 3.39 -2.51
C VAL A 34 16.54 4.23 -1.87
N GLY A 35 16.86 3.94 -0.60
CA GLY A 35 17.86 4.68 0.17
C GLY A 35 17.27 5.72 1.12
N ASN A 36 15.99 6.08 1.00
CA ASN A 36 15.30 6.88 2.01
C ASN A 36 14.89 6.01 3.22
N ARG A 37 15.88 5.54 3.97
CA ARG A 37 15.67 4.76 5.20
C ARG A 37 16.00 5.65 6.39
N GLY A 38 14.99 5.98 7.19
CA GLY A 38 15.18 6.60 8.50
C GLY A 38 15.77 5.63 9.52
N LYS A 39 15.56 5.90 10.81
CA LYS A 39 15.90 4.93 11.85
C LYS A 39 15.17 3.61 11.62
N VAL A 40 15.83 2.50 11.90
CA VAL A 40 15.18 1.19 11.96
C VAL A 40 14.07 1.27 12.99
N VAL A 41 12.85 0.96 12.57
CA VAL A 41 11.71 0.86 13.49
C VAL A 41 11.69 -0.56 14.01
N GLU A 42 11.87 -0.71 15.32
CA GLU A 42 11.68 -2.01 15.99
C GLU A 42 10.19 -2.29 16.14
N MET A 43 9.79 -3.52 15.84
CA MET A 43 8.41 -3.92 16.10
C MET A 43 8.23 -4.21 17.58
N HIS A 44 7.10 -3.79 18.12
CA HIS A 44 6.71 -4.14 19.48
C HIS A 44 6.63 -5.66 19.65
N GLU A 45 6.95 -6.14 20.86
CA GLU A 45 6.79 -7.55 21.23
C GLU A 45 5.33 -8.00 21.01
N GLY A 46 5.16 -9.19 20.45
CA GLY A 46 3.85 -9.75 20.12
C GLY A 46 3.25 -9.23 18.80
N SER A 47 3.97 -8.40 18.03
CA SER A 47 3.54 -8.03 16.67
C SER A 47 3.37 -9.28 15.78
N GLN A 48 2.25 -9.33 15.05
CA GLN A 48 1.93 -10.42 14.13
C GLN A 48 1.69 -9.83 12.73
N PRO A 49 2.74 -9.49 11.96
CA PRO A 49 2.62 -8.79 10.67
C PRO A 49 1.74 -9.51 9.64
N PHE A 50 1.59 -10.83 9.79
CA PHE A 50 0.84 -11.70 8.88
C PHE A 50 -0.42 -12.29 9.54
N TRP A 51 -0.95 -11.67 10.60
CA TRP A 51 -2.12 -12.18 11.30
C TRP A 51 -3.31 -12.30 10.35
N LYS A 52 -3.84 -13.53 10.25
CA LYS A 52 -4.98 -13.89 9.37
C LYS A 52 -4.77 -13.56 7.89
N THR A 53 -3.54 -13.31 7.45
CA THR A 53 -3.26 -13.15 6.01
C THR A 53 -3.55 -14.50 5.33
N PRO A 54 -4.50 -14.57 4.38
CA PRO A 54 -4.85 -15.82 3.73
C PRO A 54 -3.68 -16.34 2.89
N GLN A 55 -3.33 -17.62 3.05
CA GLN A 55 -2.37 -18.29 2.19
C GLN A 55 -3.07 -18.70 0.89
N ILE A 56 -2.98 -17.85 -0.12
CA ILE A 56 -3.64 -18.07 -1.42
C ILE A 56 -2.83 -19.08 -2.28
N ILE A 57 -1.54 -19.24 -1.98
CA ILE A 57 -0.66 -20.20 -2.66
C ILE A 57 -0.48 -21.40 -1.72
N SER A 58 -1.20 -22.50 -1.99
CA SER A 58 -1.10 -23.75 -1.24
C SER A 58 0.15 -24.56 -1.59
N ALA A 59 0.75 -24.29 -2.76
CA ALA A 59 1.96 -24.94 -3.20
C ALA A 59 3.18 -24.31 -2.50
N LYS A 60 3.90 -25.11 -1.72
CA LYS A 60 5.32 -24.82 -1.46
C LYS A 60 6.01 -24.91 -2.81
N HIS A 61 6.36 -23.76 -3.40
CA HIS A 61 7.26 -23.75 -4.54
C HIS A 61 8.53 -24.52 -4.13
N PRO A 62 9.13 -25.31 -5.04
CA PRO A 62 10.46 -25.83 -4.81
C PRO A 62 11.35 -24.68 -4.34
N PRO A 63 12.19 -24.87 -3.31
CA PRO A 63 13.01 -23.80 -2.79
C PRO A 63 13.81 -23.21 -3.94
N LEU A 64 13.49 -21.98 -4.31
CA LEU A 64 14.29 -21.22 -5.25
C LEU A 64 15.54 -20.81 -4.48
N GLU A 65 16.73 -21.16 -4.99
CA GLU A 65 17.99 -20.79 -4.34
C GLU A 65 18.06 -19.31 -3.91
N PRO A 66 17.57 -18.33 -4.70
CA PRO A 66 17.53 -16.93 -4.28
C PRO A 66 16.64 -16.64 -3.06
N ALA A 67 15.62 -17.45 -2.80
CA ALA A 67 14.64 -17.24 -1.72
C ALA A 67 14.94 -18.08 -0.46
N ARG A 68 15.89 -19.01 -0.52
CA ARG A 68 16.22 -19.94 0.56
C ARG A 68 16.64 -19.22 1.85
N GLN A 69 17.43 -18.16 1.71
CA GLN A 69 17.90 -17.37 2.86
C GLN A 69 16.75 -16.71 3.62
N ALA A 70 15.79 -16.12 2.91
CA ALA A 70 14.64 -15.46 3.53
C ALA A 70 13.71 -16.46 4.22
N ASP A 71 13.50 -17.64 3.63
CA ASP A 71 12.72 -18.72 4.24
C ASP A 71 13.39 -19.23 5.53
N GLU A 72 14.70 -19.46 5.53
CA GLU A 72 15.45 -19.87 6.74
C GLU A 72 15.39 -18.84 7.87
N MET A 73 15.49 -17.55 7.54
CA MET A 73 15.38 -16.47 8.52
C MET A 73 13.95 -16.33 9.08
N SER A 74 12.92 -16.66 8.30
CA SER A 74 11.53 -16.58 8.76
C SER A 74 11.14 -17.66 9.78
N ARG A 75 11.93 -18.73 9.88
CA ARG A 75 11.68 -19.88 10.76
C ARG A 75 12.44 -19.84 12.09
N ARG A 76 13.28 -18.81 12.29
CA ARG A 76 14.00 -18.55 13.53
C ARG A 76 13.20 -17.57 14.38
#